data_AF-A0A959PGU4-F1
#
_entry.id   AF-A0A959PGU4-F1
#
_cell.length_a   1.000
_cell.length_b   1.000
_cell.length_c   1.000
_cell.angle_alpha   90.00
_cell.angle_beta   90.00
_cell.angle_gamma   90.00
#
_symmetry.space_group_name_H-M   'P 1'
#
loop_
_entity.id
_entity.type
_entity.pdbx_description
1 polymer ?
#
loop_
_entity_poly.entity_id
_entity_poly.type
_entity_poly.pdbx_seq_one_letter_code
_entity_poly.pdbx_strand_id
1 'polypeptide(L)'
;MKLNIGTIVDHPSLGEGVVFGTTETNYRIYFQEQGEKEISKSYEGFEIVERGTEVDNSISLEDVVAAVENVFEQYYESYDPIELGDKWDGGMLVLQPANSDLKPKEIPIETFFHKIVMVRDRLRVMEQRINSSNLDDEE
;
A
#
# COMPACT_ATOMS: atom_id res chain seq x y z
N MET A 1 -8.60 -39.35 2.33
CA MET A 1 -9.63 -38.47 1.72
C MET A 1 -9.09 -37.04 1.62
N LYS A 2 -9.20 -36.34 0.47
CA LYS A 2 -8.71 -34.94 0.33
C LYS A 2 -9.84 -33.96 0.68
N LEU A 3 -9.67 -33.16 1.73
CA LEU A 3 -10.62 -32.10 2.13
C LEU A 3 -10.07 -30.75 1.69
N ASN A 4 -10.90 -29.94 1.05
CA ASN A 4 -10.54 -28.59 0.63
C ASN A 4 -10.82 -27.58 1.75
N ILE A 5 -10.15 -26.43 1.73
CA ILE A 5 -10.45 -25.32 2.64
C ILE A 5 -11.90 -24.89 2.43
N GLY A 6 -12.61 -24.60 3.52
CA GLY A 6 -14.05 -24.32 3.53
C GLY A 6 -14.95 -25.55 3.57
N THR A 7 -14.40 -26.77 3.61
CA THR A 7 -15.20 -27.99 3.77
C THR A 7 -15.75 -28.10 5.19
N ILE A 8 -17.06 -28.31 5.30
CA ILE A 8 -17.74 -28.59 6.56
C ILE A 8 -17.75 -30.10 6.78
N VAL A 9 -17.21 -30.53 7.92
CA VAL A 9 -17.13 -31.92 8.34
C VAL A 9 -17.81 -32.11 9.69
N ASP A 10 -18.46 -33.25 9.88
CA ASP A 10 -18.93 -33.69 11.18
C ASP A 10 -17.98 -34.77 11.74
N HIS A 11 -17.54 -34.57 12.97
CA HIS A 11 -16.63 -35.47 13.67
C HIS A 11 -17.34 -36.15 14.84
N PRO A 12 -17.29 -37.50 14.97
CA PRO A 12 -18.10 -38.28 15.92
C PRO A 12 -18.03 -37.83 17.39
N SER A 13 -16.92 -37.23 17.81
CA SER A 13 -16.73 -36.74 19.19
C SER A 13 -16.58 -35.22 19.32
N LEU A 14 -16.46 -34.50 18.21
CA LEU A 14 -16.18 -33.04 18.22
C LEU A 14 -17.30 -32.22 17.57
N GLY A 15 -18.27 -32.89 16.94
CA GLY A 15 -19.37 -32.27 16.23
C GLY A 15 -18.94 -31.65 14.91
N GLU A 16 -19.74 -30.70 14.45
CA GLU A 16 -19.53 -29.98 13.19
C GLU A 16 -18.33 -29.01 13.28
N GLY A 17 -17.48 -29.04 12.25
CA GLY A 17 -16.33 -28.17 12.13
C GLY A 17 -15.99 -27.80 10.69
N VAL A 18 -15.29 -26.69 10.52
CA VAL A 18 -14.90 -26.15 9.20
C VAL A 18 -13.39 -26.27 9.02
N VAL A 19 -12.97 -26.85 7.90
CA VAL A 19 -11.56 -26.92 7.49
C VAL A 19 -11.12 -25.51 7.07
N PHE A 20 -10.19 -24.89 7.78
CA PHE A 20 -9.68 -23.56 7.42
C PHE A 20 -8.21 -23.58 6.96
N GLY A 21 -7.53 -24.74 7.08
CA GLY A 21 -6.17 -24.90 6.60
C GLY A 21 -5.76 -26.36 6.47
N THR A 22 -4.72 -26.60 5.67
CA THR A 22 -4.12 -27.93 5.51
C THR A 22 -2.60 -27.82 5.59
N THR A 23 -1.96 -28.67 6.40
CA THR A 23 -0.51 -28.88 6.42
C THR A 23 -0.17 -30.11 5.60
N GLU A 24 1.11 -30.53 5.50
CA GLU A 24 1.47 -31.74 4.75
C GLU A 24 0.73 -32.98 5.29
N THR A 25 0.66 -33.12 6.62
CA THR A 25 0.15 -34.33 7.30
C THR A 25 -1.21 -34.18 7.96
N ASN A 26 -1.67 -32.95 8.28
CA ASN A 26 -2.88 -32.70 9.06
C ASN A 26 -3.85 -31.73 8.36
N TYR A 27 -5.11 -31.79 8.75
CA TYR A 27 -6.12 -30.76 8.53
C TYR A 27 -6.24 -29.91 9.80
N ARG A 28 -6.34 -28.59 9.63
CA ARG A 28 -6.68 -27.65 10.71
C ARG A 28 -8.17 -27.35 10.60
N ILE A 29 -8.92 -27.79 11.62
CA ILE A 29 -10.38 -27.75 11.65
C ILE A 29 -10.79 -26.95 12.88
N TYR A 30 -11.72 -26.03 12.69
CA TYR A 30 -12.34 -25.29 13.78
C TYR A 30 -13.71 -25.89 14.10
N PHE A 31 -13.87 -26.40 15.31
CA PHE A 31 -15.12 -26.96 15.84
C PHE A 31 -15.84 -25.92 16.69
N GLN A 32 -17.16 -25.81 16.55
CA GLN A 32 -17.95 -24.77 17.24
C GLN A 32 -17.82 -24.84 18.77
N GLU A 33 -17.76 -26.05 19.34
CA GLU A 33 -17.71 -26.25 20.80
C GLU A 33 -16.29 -26.39 21.37
N GLN A 34 -15.33 -26.86 20.56
CA GLN A 34 -14.01 -27.30 21.02
C GLN A 34 -12.86 -26.44 20.49
N GLY A 35 -13.16 -25.45 19.64
CA GLY A 35 -12.18 -24.57 19.02
C GLY A 35 -11.32 -25.26 17.96
N GLU A 36 -10.10 -24.77 17.80
CA GLU A 36 -9.14 -25.29 16.81
C GLU A 36 -8.59 -26.65 17.21
N LYS A 37 -8.60 -27.60 16.27
CA LYS A 37 -7.94 -28.91 16.38
C LYS A 37 -7.19 -29.27 15.10
N GLU A 38 -6.08 -29.96 15.28
CA GLU A 38 -5.36 -30.60 14.19
C GLU A 38 -5.71 -32.09 14.14
N ILE A 39 -6.20 -32.54 13.00
CA ILE A 39 -6.55 -33.95 12.80
C ILE A 39 -5.77 -34.48 11.60
N SER A 40 -5.21 -35.68 11.72
CA SER A 40 -4.40 -36.28 10.66
C SER A 40 -5.22 -36.55 9.40
N LYS A 41 -4.62 -36.36 8.23
CA LYS A 41 -5.23 -36.68 6.93
C LYS A 41 -5.56 -38.17 6.74
N SER A 42 -4.95 -39.03 7.55
CA SER A 42 -5.23 -40.47 7.57
C SER A 42 -6.50 -40.83 8.36
N TYR A 43 -7.11 -39.87 9.05
CA TYR A 43 -8.37 -40.10 9.75
C TYR A 43 -9.53 -40.14 8.74
N GLU A 44 -10.24 -41.27 8.71
CA GLU A 44 -11.37 -41.51 7.79
C GLU A 44 -12.74 -41.43 8.47
N GLY A 45 -12.80 -41.09 9.75
CA GLY A 45 -14.06 -41.03 10.51
C GLY A 45 -14.86 -39.74 10.32
N PHE A 46 -14.52 -38.89 9.35
CA PHE A 46 -15.27 -37.67 9.06
C PHE A 46 -16.49 -37.95 8.18
N GLU A 47 -17.63 -37.39 8.54
CA GLU A 47 -18.76 -37.26 7.63
C GLU A 47 -18.69 -35.89 6.94
N ILE A 48 -18.77 -35.85 5.60
CA ILE A 48 -18.69 -34.59 4.85
C ILE A 48 -20.11 -34.05 4.71
N VAL A 49 -20.39 -32.94 5.40
CA VAL A 49 -21.69 -32.25 5.33
C VAL A 49 -21.75 -31.37 4.08
N GLU A 50 -20.71 -30.59 3.83
CA GLU A 50 -20.63 -29.69 2.68
C GLU A 50 -19.19 -29.58 2.18
N ARG A 51 -18.97 -29.76 0.87
CA ARG A 51 -17.63 -29.61 0.27
C ARG A 51 -17.33 -28.15 0.03
N GLY A 52 -16.22 -27.68 0.59
CA GLY A 52 -15.72 -26.34 0.34
C GLY A 52 -15.30 -26.18 -1.12
N THR A 53 -15.58 -25.00 -1.66
CA THR A 53 -15.06 -24.57 -2.96
C THR A 53 -13.54 -24.55 -2.90
N GLU A 54 -12.85 -25.00 -3.97
CA GLU A 54 -11.42 -24.71 -4.14
C GLU A 54 -11.26 -23.20 -4.30
N VAL A 55 -11.17 -22.48 -3.18
CA VAL A 55 -10.77 -21.08 -3.19
C VAL A 55 -9.25 -21.11 -3.15
N ASP A 56 -8.66 -21.15 -4.34
CA ASP A 56 -7.25 -20.87 -4.57
C ASP A 56 -7.02 -19.35 -4.38
N ASN A 57 -7.31 -18.83 -3.19
CA ASN A 57 -6.97 -17.47 -2.78
C ASN A 57 -5.99 -17.51 -1.62
N SER A 58 -4.91 -18.29 -1.74
CA SER A 58 -3.70 -17.83 -1.08
C SER A 58 -3.30 -16.57 -1.84
N ILE A 59 -3.65 -15.40 -1.32
CA ILE A 59 -3.10 -14.13 -1.79
C ILE A 59 -1.58 -14.34 -1.79
N SER A 60 -0.99 -14.38 -2.97
CA SER A 60 0.43 -14.65 -3.11
C SER A 60 1.18 -13.42 -2.63
N LEU A 61 2.44 -13.60 -2.22
CA LEU A 61 3.28 -12.45 -1.93
C LEU A 61 3.41 -11.57 -3.19
N GLU A 62 3.38 -12.16 -4.39
CA GLU A 62 3.34 -11.41 -5.65
C GLU A 62 2.11 -10.52 -5.77
N ASP A 63 0.91 -10.98 -5.36
CA ASP A 63 -0.31 -10.16 -5.41
C ASP A 63 -0.24 -8.97 -4.45
N VAL A 64 0.34 -9.17 -3.26
CA VAL A 64 0.55 -8.08 -2.28
C VAL A 64 1.58 -7.08 -2.83
N VAL A 65 2.67 -7.57 -3.42
CA VAL A 65 3.69 -6.71 -4.04
C VAL A 65 3.09 -5.91 -5.19
N ALA A 66 2.32 -6.54 -6.07
CA ALA A 66 1.68 -5.87 -7.20
C ALA A 66 0.65 -4.82 -6.74
N ALA A 67 -0.11 -5.10 -5.67
CA ALA A 67 -1.03 -4.13 -5.08
C ALA A 67 -0.29 -2.93 -4.48
N VAL A 68 0.83 -3.18 -3.78
CA VAL A 68 1.67 -2.14 -3.20
C VAL A 68 2.36 -1.31 -4.30
N GLU A 69 2.89 -1.95 -5.35
CA GLU A 69 3.48 -1.28 -6.52
C GLU A 69 2.45 -0.40 -7.23
N ASN A 70 1.23 -0.87 -7.44
CA ASN A 70 0.15 -0.05 -8.02
C ASN A 70 -0.19 1.16 -7.14
N VAL A 71 -0.23 1.00 -5.82
CA VAL A 71 -0.42 2.13 -4.90
C VAL A 71 0.77 3.07 -4.95
N PHE A 72 2.00 2.56 -5.07
CA PHE A 72 3.14 3.44 -5.28
C PHE A 72 3.01 4.17 -6.62
N GLU A 73 2.89 3.50 -7.77
CA GLU A 73 2.77 4.15 -9.09
C GLU A 73 1.63 5.18 -9.17
N GLN A 74 0.47 4.90 -8.58
CA GLN A 74 -0.67 5.82 -8.58
C GLN A 74 -0.40 7.11 -7.79
N TYR A 75 0.47 7.06 -6.79
CA TYR A 75 0.79 8.19 -5.91
C TYR A 75 2.22 8.72 -6.08
N TYR A 76 3.09 8.01 -6.80
CA TYR A 76 4.44 8.39 -7.16
C TYR A 76 4.40 9.26 -8.43
N GLU A 77 3.91 10.49 -8.29
CA GLU A 77 4.44 11.55 -9.15
C GLU A 77 5.92 11.70 -8.77
N SER A 78 6.79 11.08 -9.56
CA SER A 78 8.24 11.07 -9.43
C SER A 78 8.78 12.41 -8.93
N TYR A 79 9.26 12.43 -7.70
CA TYR A 79 10.14 13.49 -7.20
C TYR A 79 11.55 13.21 -7.69
N ASP A 80 11.76 13.20 -9.00
CA ASP A 80 13.14 13.35 -9.47
C ASP A 80 13.59 14.72 -8.99
N PRO A 81 14.68 14.80 -8.20
CA PRO A 81 15.26 16.09 -7.86
C PRO A 81 15.68 16.72 -9.19
N ILE A 82 14.93 17.75 -9.61
CA ILE A 82 15.23 18.46 -10.86
C ILE A 82 16.59 19.11 -10.66
N GLU A 83 17.61 18.53 -11.30
CA GLU A 83 18.95 19.08 -11.30
C GLU A 83 18.95 20.44 -12.00
N LEU A 84 19.78 21.34 -11.49
CA LEU A 84 19.95 22.64 -12.10
C LEU A 84 20.61 22.45 -13.46
N GLY A 85 20.03 22.99 -14.54
CA GLY A 85 20.66 22.86 -15.85
C GLY A 85 22.06 23.47 -15.87
N ASP A 86 23.03 22.78 -16.47
CA ASP A 86 24.48 23.07 -16.46
C ASP A 86 24.85 24.55 -16.65
N LYS A 87 24.07 25.29 -17.44
CA LYS A 87 24.26 26.72 -17.70
C LYS A 87 24.19 27.63 -16.47
N TRP A 88 23.65 27.13 -15.36
CA TRP A 88 23.48 27.88 -14.12
C TRP A 88 24.42 27.41 -13.00
N ASP A 89 25.25 26.38 -13.22
CA ASP A 89 26.12 25.87 -12.17
C ASP A 89 27.12 26.94 -11.66
N GLY A 90 27.19 27.14 -10.34
CA GLY A 90 28.03 28.16 -9.71
C GLY A 90 27.59 29.60 -9.96
N GLY A 91 26.39 29.82 -10.49
CA GLY A 91 25.85 31.14 -10.82
C GLY A 91 25.37 31.94 -9.61
N MET A 92 25.17 33.24 -9.81
CA MET A 92 24.64 34.16 -8.78
C MET A 92 23.46 34.97 -9.32
N LEU A 93 22.39 35.05 -8.54
CA LEU A 93 21.31 36.01 -8.73
C LEU A 93 21.69 37.34 -8.07
N VAL A 94 21.72 38.42 -8.86
CA VAL A 94 22.00 39.78 -8.37
C VAL A 94 20.72 40.60 -8.35
N LEU A 95 20.26 40.95 -7.16
CA LEU A 95 19.14 41.87 -6.97
C LEU A 95 19.69 43.30 -6.89
N GLN A 96 19.56 44.02 -8.01
CA GLN A 96 20.00 45.40 -8.16
C GLN A 96 18.90 46.37 -7.71
N PRO A 97 19.11 47.16 -6.63
CA PRO A 97 18.18 48.23 -6.27
C PRO A 97 18.22 49.35 -7.32
N ALA A 98 17.08 50.03 -7.49
CA ALA A 98 16.98 51.19 -8.39
C ALA A 98 17.81 52.39 -7.92
N ASN A 99 18.05 52.50 -6.61
CA ASN A 99 18.99 53.46 -6.04
C ASN A 99 20.42 52.89 -6.12
N SER A 100 21.29 53.56 -6.88
CA SER A 100 22.70 53.16 -7.08
C SER A 100 23.58 53.26 -5.83
N ASP A 101 23.16 54.01 -4.81
CA ASP A 101 23.89 54.14 -3.55
C ASP A 101 23.71 52.92 -2.64
N LEU A 102 22.73 52.06 -2.95
CA LEU A 102 22.45 50.86 -2.17
C LEU A 102 23.21 49.66 -2.74
N LYS A 103 23.80 48.86 -1.85
CA LYS A 103 24.54 47.65 -2.23
C LYS A 103 23.59 46.60 -2.83
N PRO A 104 23.94 45.99 -3.98
CA PRO A 104 23.19 44.87 -4.53
C PRO A 104 23.19 43.66 -3.59
N LYS A 105 22.10 42.89 -3.61
CA LYS A 105 22.02 41.64 -2.88
C LYS A 105 22.32 40.48 -3.82
N GLU A 106 23.37 39.75 -3.51
CA GLU A 106 23.78 38.57 -4.26
C GLU A 106 23.28 37.31 -3.55
N ILE A 107 22.74 36.36 -4.32
CA ILE A 107 22.19 35.11 -3.81
C ILE A 107 22.70 33.98 -4.73
N PRO A 108 23.29 32.90 -4.21
CA PRO A 108 23.63 31.74 -5.02
C PRO A 108 22.41 31.20 -5.76
N ILE A 109 22.58 30.90 -7.04
CA ILE A 109 21.45 30.53 -7.91
C ILE A 109 20.81 29.21 -7.48
N GLU A 110 21.61 28.28 -6.94
CA GLU A 110 21.16 27.03 -6.34
C GLU A 110 20.23 27.30 -5.15
N THR A 111 20.58 28.27 -4.31
CA THR A 111 19.75 28.69 -3.17
C THR A 111 18.42 29.27 -3.65
N PHE A 112 18.43 30.07 -4.72
CA PHE A 112 17.21 30.62 -5.30
C PHE A 112 16.30 29.53 -5.87
N PHE A 113 16.81 28.64 -6.72
CA PHE A 113 16.00 27.57 -7.32
C PHE A 113 15.51 26.56 -6.29
N HIS A 114 16.31 26.25 -5.26
CA HIS A 114 15.84 25.42 -4.15
C HIS A 114 14.62 26.05 -3.46
N LYS A 115 14.59 27.38 -3.29
CA LYS A 115 13.41 28.09 -2.77
C LYS A 115 12.21 28.01 -3.72
N ILE A 116 12.42 28.11 -5.03
CA ILE A 116 11.35 27.95 -6.03
C ILE A 116 10.75 26.55 -5.99
N VAL A 117 11.57 25.51 -5.93
CA VAL A 117 11.13 24.11 -5.83
C VAL A 117 10.27 23.92 -4.57
N MET A 118 10.72 24.41 -3.42
CA MET A 118 9.94 24.35 -2.18
C MET A 118 8.59 25.07 -2.27
N VAL A 119 8.51 26.22 -2.97
CA VAL A 119 7.25 26.95 -3.16
C VAL A 119 6.31 26.18 -4.09
N ARG A 120 6.81 25.64 -5.19
CA ARG A 120 6.04 24.78 -6.11
C ARG A 120 5.44 23.59 -5.36
N ASP A 121 6.24 22.91 -4.53
CA ASP A 121 5.78 21.74 -3.80
C ASP A 121 4.66 22.10 -2.80
N ARG A 122 4.75 23.28 -2.16
CA ARG A 122 3.67 23.80 -1.30
C ARG A 122 2.41 24.12 -2.09
N LEU A 123 2.54 24.70 -3.28
CA LEU A 123 1.41 24.99 -4.17
C LEU A 123 0.74 23.70 -4.65
N ARG A 124 1.51 22.67 -5.01
CA ARG A 124 0.97 21.36 -5.38
C ARG A 124 0.16 20.74 -4.24
N VAL A 125 0.70 20.75 -3.02
CA VAL A 125 -0.03 20.24 -1.84
C VAL A 125 -1.29 21.05 -1.57
N MET A 126 -1.25 22.37 -1.77
CA MET A 126 -2.42 23.23 -1.64
C MET A 126 -3.49 22.89 -2.68
N GLU A 127 -3.11 22.72 -3.95
CA GLU A 127 -4.00 22.30 -5.03
C GLU A 127 -4.65 20.94 -4.74
N GLN A 128 -3.88 19.95 -4.27
CA GLN A 128 -4.41 18.66 -3.88
C GLN A 128 -5.46 18.78 -2.75
N ARG A 129 -5.21 19.63 -1.75
CA ARG A 129 -6.17 19.89 -0.68
C ARG A 129 -7.45 20.54 -1.20
N ILE A 130 -7.32 21.49 -2.13
CA ILE A 130 -8.47 22.15 -2.77
C ILE A 130 -9.28 21.13 -3.56
N ASN A 131 -8.63 20.31 -4.38
CA ASN A 131 -9.30 19.28 -5.20
C ASN A 131 -9.93 18.15 -4.37
N SER A 132 -9.45 17.93 -3.14
CA SER A 132 -9.99 16.94 -2.21
C SER A 132 -11.07 17.52 -1.28
N SER A 133 -11.23 18.84 -1.25
CA SER A 133 -12.32 19.46 -0.50
C SER A 133 -13.57 19.55 -1.38
N ASN A 134 -14.73 19.12 -0.84
CA ASN A 134 -16.02 19.39 -1.46
C ASN A 134 -16.37 20.87 -1.24
N LEU A 135 -15.84 21.74 -2.09
CA LEU A 135 -16.29 23.13 -2.18
C LEU A 135 -17.54 23.13 -3.05
N ASP A 136 -18.70 22.95 -2.42
CA ASP A 136 -19.99 23.16 -3.08
C ASP A 136 -20.27 24.68 -3.09
N ASP A 137 -20.78 25.22 -4.20
CA ASP A 137 -21.00 26.65 -4.39
C ASP A 137 -22.14 27.22 -3.49
N GLU A 138 -22.77 26.39 -2.64
CA GLU A 138 -23.91 26.74 -1.77
C GLU A 138 -23.61 26.86 -0.26
N GLU A 139 -22.34 26.99 0.18
CA GLU A 139 -22.01 27.51 1.54
C GLU A 139 -21.53 28.97 1.56
#